data_AF-A0A2D0IZD3-F1
#
_entry.id   AF-A0A2D0IZD3-F1
#
_cell.length_a   1.000
_cell.length_b   1.000
_cell.length_c   1.000
_cell.angle_alpha   90.00
_cell.angle_beta   90.00
_cell.angle_gamma   90.00
#
_symmetry.space_group_name_H-M   'P 1'
#
loop_
_entity.id
_entity.type
_entity.pdbx_description
1 polymer ?
#
loop_
_entity_poly.entity_id
_entity_poly.type
_entity_poly.pdbx_seq_one_letter_code
_entity_poly.pdbx_strand_id
1 'polypeptide(L)'
;MTKHLSFFIFLLFSFSIQTYASGNIGFREILLDQESKRPLHIVIWYPTNDVGNYVIVGENPAYYGTSILKEATPLSEKYPLVVLSHGYRGSWRNLNWLAGELVKKGFVVAAPTHPETTTQDKSPLFTTQLWERPQDLSRVIDFILDESDFTE
;
A
#
# COMPACT_ATOMS: atom_id res chain seq x y z
N MET A 1 31.57 -42.58 -33.68
CA MET A 1 31.41 -41.11 -33.70
C MET A 1 30.07 -40.77 -33.08
N THR A 2 30.11 -40.13 -31.92
CA THR A 2 29.05 -39.98 -30.93
C THR A 2 27.94 -39.04 -31.40
N LYS A 3 26.70 -39.52 -31.28
CA LYS A 3 25.48 -38.73 -31.45
C LYS A 3 25.29 -37.88 -30.20
N HIS A 4 25.59 -36.59 -30.26
CA HIS A 4 25.18 -35.66 -29.21
C HIS A 4 23.78 -35.14 -29.53
N LEU A 5 22.80 -35.82 -28.94
CA LEU A 5 21.41 -35.40 -28.82
C LEU A 5 21.38 -34.26 -27.79
N SER A 6 21.49 -33.01 -28.24
CA SER A 6 21.29 -31.85 -27.37
C SER A 6 19.80 -31.70 -27.06
N PHE A 7 19.39 -32.21 -25.90
CA PHE A 7 18.08 -31.99 -25.31
C PHE A 7 18.04 -30.57 -24.73
N PHE A 8 17.60 -29.59 -25.53
CA PHE A 8 17.35 -28.23 -25.08
C PHE A 8 16.04 -28.24 -24.28
N ILE A 9 16.13 -28.35 -22.96
CA ILE A 9 14.98 -28.15 -22.06
C ILE A 9 14.69 -26.64 -22.04
N PHE A 10 13.73 -26.23 -22.85
CA PHE A 10 13.05 -24.94 -22.69
C PHE A 10 12.21 -25.02 -21.41
N LEU A 11 12.79 -24.60 -20.28
CA LEU A 11 12.04 -24.35 -19.06
C LEU A 11 11.23 -23.05 -19.26
N LEU A 12 10.11 -23.16 -19.98
CA LEU A 12 9.08 -22.13 -20.02
C LEU A 12 8.53 -21.99 -18.59
N PHE A 13 9.06 -21.03 -17.83
CA PHE A 13 8.37 -20.52 -16.65
C PHE A 13 7.07 -19.91 -17.15
N SER A 14 5.98 -20.67 -17.04
CA SER A 14 4.62 -20.19 -17.21
C SER A 14 4.35 -19.16 -16.11
N PHE A 15 4.79 -17.92 -16.32
CA PHE A 15 4.27 -16.79 -15.57
C PHE A 15 2.81 -16.67 -16.00
N SER A 16 1.91 -17.21 -15.18
CA SER A 16 0.49 -16.89 -15.29
C SER A 16 0.39 -15.37 -15.20
N ILE A 17 0.08 -14.72 -16.32
CA ILE A 17 -0.27 -13.30 -16.31
C ILE A 17 -1.63 -13.25 -15.62
N GLN A 18 -1.63 -13.02 -14.30
CA GLN A 18 -2.85 -12.69 -13.59
C GLN A 18 -3.34 -11.36 -14.19
N THR A 19 -4.32 -11.44 -15.08
CA THR A 19 -5.02 -10.25 -15.57
C THR A 19 -5.94 -9.81 -14.46
N TYR A 20 -5.46 -8.89 -13.62
CA TYR A 20 -6.33 -8.19 -12.69
C TYR A 20 -7.29 -7.34 -13.52
N ALA A 21 -8.56 -7.71 -13.54
CA ALA A 21 -9.60 -6.81 -14.00
C ALA A 21 -9.49 -5.53 -13.17
N SER A 22 -9.68 -4.36 -13.81
CA SER A 22 -9.64 -3.07 -13.14
C SER A 22 -10.76 -3.00 -12.08
N GLY A 23 -10.50 -3.53 -10.88
CA GLY A 23 -11.37 -3.38 -9.72
C GLY A 23 -11.44 -1.93 -9.28
N ASN A 24 -12.51 -1.58 -8.60
CA ASN A 24 -12.61 -0.29 -7.91
C ASN A 24 -11.56 -0.24 -6.80
N ILE A 25 -11.24 0.95 -6.32
CA ILE A 25 -10.22 1.14 -5.28
C ILE A 25 -10.93 1.25 -3.93
N GLY A 26 -10.77 0.23 -3.09
CA GLY A 26 -11.14 0.26 -1.68
C GLY A 26 -10.13 1.07 -0.89
N PHE A 27 -10.57 1.64 0.23
CA PHE A 27 -9.76 2.52 1.07
C PHE A 27 -10.14 2.39 2.54
N ARG A 28 -9.13 2.19 3.40
CA ARG A 28 -9.27 2.18 4.86
C ARG A 28 -8.24 3.07 5.52
N GLU A 29 -8.62 3.69 6.63
CA GLU A 29 -7.72 4.42 7.53
C GLU A 29 -7.73 3.73 8.89
N ILE A 30 -6.55 3.41 9.42
CA ILE A 30 -6.40 2.66 10.67
C ILE A 30 -5.38 3.35 11.56
N LEU A 31 -5.63 3.35 12.87
CA LEU A 31 -4.67 3.79 13.88
C LEU A 31 -4.09 2.56 14.59
N LEU A 32 -2.86 2.17 14.23
CA LEU A 32 -2.16 1.05 14.86
C LEU A 32 -1.59 1.43 16.23
N ASP A 33 -1.60 0.46 17.13
CA ASP A 33 -1.05 0.54 18.49
C ASP A 33 -1.43 1.84 19.22
N GLN A 34 -2.73 2.15 19.23
CA GLN A 34 -3.27 3.41 19.75
C GLN A 34 -2.79 3.73 21.18
N GLU A 35 -2.65 2.73 22.04
CA GLU A 35 -2.23 2.87 23.44
C GLU A 35 -0.70 2.84 23.63
N SER A 36 0.07 2.75 22.55
CA SER A 36 1.53 2.76 22.61
C SER A 36 2.10 4.16 22.70
N LYS A 37 3.41 4.26 22.96
CA LYS A 37 4.14 5.53 22.92
C LYS A 37 4.32 6.08 21.50
N ARG A 38 4.02 5.29 20.46
CA ARG A 38 4.20 5.63 19.05
C ARG A 38 3.04 5.07 18.22
N PRO A 39 1.80 5.56 18.42
CA PRO A 39 0.68 5.17 17.59
C PRO A 39 0.96 5.53 16.13
N LEU A 40 0.49 4.72 15.19
CA LEU A 40 0.82 4.86 13.77
C LEU A 40 -0.45 4.91 12.94
N HIS A 41 -0.75 6.08 12.39
CA HIS A 41 -1.82 6.22 11.42
C HIS A 41 -1.38 5.62 10.09
N ILE A 42 -2.16 4.69 9.55
CA ILE A 42 -1.91 4.05 8.26
C ILE A 42 -3.13 4.21 7.35
N VAL A 43 -2.85 4.19 6.06
CA VAL A 43 -3.87 4.16 5.02
C VAL A 43 -3.60 2.96 4.12
N ILE A 44 -4.65 2.26 3.73
CA ILE A 44 -4.58 1.07 2.89
C ILE A 44 -5.49 1.28 1.69
N TRP A 45 -4.94 1.09 0.49
CA TRP A 45 -5.70 1.00 -0.76
C TRP A 45 -5.61 -0.42 -1.29
N TYR A 46 -6.71 -0.94 -1.81
CA TYR A 46 -6.80 -2.33 -2.24
C TYR A 46 -7.87 -2.53 -3.32
N PRO A 47 -7.77 -3.59 -4.14
CA PRO A 47 -8.80 -3.92 -5.11
C PRO A 47 -10.12 -4.30 -4.44
N THR A 48 -11.24 -3.81 -4.97
CA THR A 48 -12.61 -4.19 -4.55
C THR A 48 -13.55 -4.31 -5.77
N ASN A 49 -14.56 -5.16 -5.65
CA ASN A 49 -15.67 -5.23 -6.61
C ASN A 49 -16.89 -4.43 -6.14
N ASP A 50 -16.83 -3.80 -4.97
CA ASP A 50 -17.93 -2.99 -4.45
C ASP A 50 -18.24 -1.83 -5.40
N VAL A 51 -19.50 -1.44 -5.46
CA VAL A 51 -19.98 -0.28 -6.23
C VAL A 51 -20.73 0.63 -5.28
N GLY A 52 -20.47 1.93 -5.34
CA GLY A 52 -21.14 2.87 -4.44
C GLY A 52 -20.73 4.31 -4.64
N ASN A 53 -20.81 5.08 -3.55
CA ASN A 53 -20.47 6.50 -3.55
C ASN A 53 -18.96 6.69 -3.51
N TYR A 54 -18.39 7.04 -4.66
CA TYR A 54 -16.98 7.38 -4.75
C TYR A 54 -16.67 8.68 -4.02
N VAL A 55 -15.52 8.70 -3.34
CA VAL A 55 -14.97 9.90 -2.70
C VAL A 55 -13.57 10.15 -3.26
N ILE A 56 -13.24 11.42 -3.50
CA ILE A 56 -11.87 11.81 -3.87
C ILE A 56 -11.06 12.02 -2.59
N VAL A 57 -9.95 11.29 -2.46
CA VAL A 57 -8.99 11.44 -1.35
C VAL A 57 -7.64 11.93 -1.85
N GLY A 58 -6.88 12.58 -0.98
CA GLY A 58 -5.50 13.02 -1.28
C GLY A 58 -5.35 14.25 -2.19
N GLU A 59 -6.44 14.76 -2.77
CA GLU A 59 -6.42 15.94 -3.65
C GLU A 59 -5.89 17.18 -2.94
N ASN A 60 -5.02 17.93 -3.63
CA ASN A 60 -4.48 19.21 -3.19
C ASN A 60 -3.87 19.96 -4.41
N PRO A 61 -3.43 21.23 -4.27
CA PRO A 61 -2.90 22.00 -5.39
C PRO A 61 -1.69 21.39 -6.13
N ALA A 62 -0.97 20.45 -5.51
CA ALA A 62 0.19 19.79 -6.11
C ALA A 62 -0.11 18.38 -6.68
N TYR A 63 -1.18 17.72 -6.25
CA TYR A 63 -1.47 16.33 -6.61
C TYR A 63 -2.96 16.09 -6.86
N TYR A 64 -3.26 15.36 -7.95
CA TYR A 64 -4.60 14.84 -8.20
C TYR A 64 -5.01 13.84 -7.13
N GLY A 65 -6.28 13.91 -6.73
CA GLY A 65 -6.86 12.93 -5.83
C GLY A 65 -7.14 11.59 -6.48
N THR A 66 -7.37 10.58 -5.65
CA THR A 66 -7.76 9.23 -6.09
C THR A 66 -9.23 9.01 -5.75
N SER A 67 -10.00 8.52 -6.73
CA SER A 67 -11.39 8.10 -6.53
C SER A 67 -11.41 6.74 -5.85
N ILE A 68 -12.02 6.67 -4.66
CA ILE A 68 -12.04 5.48 -3.81
C ILE A 68 -13.44 5.18 -3.28
N LEU A 69 -13.62 3.97 -2.76
CA LEU A 69 -14.75 3.53 -1.94
C LEU A 69 -14.25 3.27 -0.53
N LYS A 70 -14.76 4.04 0.45
CA LYS A 70 -14.36 3.90 1.86
C LYS A 70 -14.92 2.61 2.45
N GLU A 71 -14.12 1.94 3.27
CA GLU A 71 -14.52 0.72 4.00
C GLU A 71 -15.11 -0.37 3.09
N ALA A 72 -14.71 -0.38 1.82
CA ALA A 72 -15.15 -1.38 0.85
C ALA A 72 -14.63 -2.77 1.22
N THR A 73 -15.33 -3.81 0.79
CA THR A 73 -14.91 -5.20 0.99
C THR A 73 -13.72 -5.52 0.06
N PRO A 74 -12.55 -5.92 0.58
CA PRO A 74 -11.42 -6.33 -0.24
C PRO A 74 -11.76 -7.58 -1.07
N LEU A 75 -11.09 -7.75 -2.21
CA LEU A 75 -11.15 -9.01 -2.94
C LEU A 75 -10.40 -10.10 -2.17
N SER A 76 -11.00 -11.29 -2.06
CA SER A 76 -10.43 -12.48 -1.40
C SER A 76 -9.29 -13.14 -2.19
N GLU A 77 -8.57 -12.40 -3.02
CA GLU A 77 -7.41 -12.89 -3.76
C GLU A 77 -6.13 -12.36 -3.09
N LYS A 78 -5.04 -13.14 -3.17
CA LYS A 78 -3.74 -12.67 -2.71
C LYS A 78 -3.14 -11.68 -3.70
N TYR A 79 -2.88 -10.47 -3.22
CA TYR A 79 -2.21 -9.42 -3.98
C TYR A 79 -0.81 -9.14 -3.41
N PRO A 80 0.18 -8.84 -4.26
CA PRO A 80 1.45 -8.31 -3.78
C PRO A 80 1.26 -7.01 -2.98
N LEU A 81 1.98 -6.90 -1.87
CA LEU A 81 1.99 -5.72 -1.00
C LEU A 81 3.07 -4.73 -1.41
N VAL A 82 2.71 -3.45 -1.50
CA VAL A 82 3.66 -2.33 -1.57
C VAL A 82 3.44 -1.42 -0.36
N VAL A 83 4.51 -1.11 0.39
CA VAL A 83 4.45 -0.13 1.48
C VAL A 83 5.16 1.14 1.07
N LEU A 84 4.44 2.27 1.13
CA LEU A 84 4.90 3.58 0.67
C LEU A 84 5.27 4.48 1.85
N SER A 85 6.48 5.03 1.79
CA SER A 85 7.04 5.89 2.83
C SER A 85 7.13 7.33 2.30
N HIS A 86 6.46 8.30 2.93
CA HIS A 86 6.39 9.68 2.42
C HIS A 86 7.71 10.47 2.55
N GLY A 87 7.86 11.58 1.82
CA GLY A 87 8.99 12.50 2.01
C GLY A 87 8.99 13.19 3.38
N TYR A 88 10.10 13.81 3.77
CA TYR A 88 10.13 14.65 4.98
C TYR A 88 9.11 15.79 4.90
N ARG A 89 8.39 16.06 6.00
CA ARG A 89 7.25 16.98 6.07
C ARG A 89 6.10 16.63 5.13
N GLY A 90 5.99 15.35 4.78
CA GLY A 90 4.93 14.80 3.95
C GLY A 90 3.82 14.11 4.75
N SER A 91 2.97 13.38 4.04
CA SER A 91 1.98 12.44 4.56
C SER A 91 1.65 11.42 3.46
N TRP A 92 0.82 10.43 3.79
CA TRP A 92 0.30 9.47 2.80
C TRP A 92 -0.30 10.15 1.55
N ARG A 93 -0.86 11.36 1.69
CA ARG A 93 -1.48 12.12 0.60
C ARG A 93 -0.51 12.44 -0.55
N ASN A 94 0.79 12.56 -0.28
CA ASN A 94 1.78 12.87 -1.32
C ASN A 94 1.94 11.74 -2.35
N LEU A 95 1.65 10.51 -1.95
CA LEU A 95 1.85 9.31 -2.77
C LEU A 95 0.52 8.64 -3.14
N ASN A 96 -0.61 9.28 -2.82
CA ASN A 96 -1.95 8.74 -3.05
C ASN A 96 -2.24 8.45 -4.54
N TRP A 97 -1.74 9.27 -5.47
CA TRP A 97 -1.88 9.03 -6.91
C TRP A 97 -1.16 7.74 -7.33
N LEU A 98 0.04 7.51 -6.79
CA LEU A 98 0.83 6.31 -7.07
C LEU A 98 0.18 5.07 -6.48
N ALA A 99 -0.35 5.18 -5.25
CA ALA A 99 -1.09 4.10 -4.61
C ALA A 99 -2.30 3.67 -5.48
N GLY A 100 -3.06 4.64 -6.00
CA GLY A 100 -4.19 4.34 -6.88
C GLY A 100 -3.78 3.61 -8.17
N GLU A 101 -2.69 4.01 -8.81
CA GLU A 101 -2.18 3.34 -10.01
C GLU A 101 -1.61 1.95 -9.75
N LEU A 102 -1.00 1.73 -8.58
CA LEU A 102 -0.55 0.41 -8.15
C LEU A 102 -1.75 -0.52 -7.87
N VAL A 103 -2.80 -0.04 -7.21
CA VAL A 103 -4.00 -0.86 -6.95
C VAL A 103 -4.66 -1.31 -8.25
N LYS A 104 -4.77 -0.43 -9.25
CA LYS A 104 -5.26 -0.80 -10.59
C LYS A 104 -4.41 -1.87 -11.29
N LYS A 105 -3.17 -2.08 -10.85
CA LYS A 105 -2.27 -3.13 -11.32
C LYS A 105 -2.30 -4.40 -10.45
N GLY A 106 -3.24 -4.48 -9.50
CA GLY A 106 -3.40 -5.63 -8.62
C GLY A 106 -2.40 -5.64 -7.47
N PHE A 107 -2.22 -4.51 -6.79
CA PHE A 107 -1.45 -4.43 -5.56
C PHE A 107 -2.36 -4.03 -4.39
N VAL A 108 -2.08 -4.57 -3.21
CA VAL A 108 -2.47 -3.91 -1.96
C VAL A 108 -1.36 -2.90 -1.64
N VAL A 109 -1.76 -1.67 -1.32
CA VAL A 109 -0.82 -0.60 -1.03
C VAL A 109 -1.11 -0.05 0.36
N ALA A 110 -0.10 0.05 1.21
CA ALA A 110 -0.22 0.66 2.53
C ALA A 110 0.75 1.84 2.68
N ALA A 111 0.35 2.88 3.40
CA ALA A 111 1.21 4.03 3.68
C ALA A 111 1.03 4.52 5.11
N PRO A 112 2.07 4.46 5.97
CA PRO A 112 2.05 5.13 7.26
C PRO A 112 2.21 6.65 7.12
N THR A 113 1.61 7.38 8.07
CA THR A 113 1.97 8.77 8.40
C THR A 113 2.93 8.73 9.58
N HIS A 114 4.22 8.92 9.32
CA HIS A 114 5.26 8.80 10.34
C HIS A 114 5.20 9.95 11.35
N PRO A 115 5.06 9.68 12.66
CA PRO A 115 5.06 10.72 13.69
C PRO A 115 6.30 11.62 13.61
N GLU A 116 6.12 12.90 13.93
CA GLU A 116 7.18 13.92 14.05
C GLU A 116 7.87 14.32 12.73
N THR A 117 7.43 13.78 11.61
CA THR A 117 8.01 14.05 10.28
C THR A 117 6.96 14.48 9.25
N THR A 118 5.77 14.85 9.70
CA THR A 118 4.65 15.27 8.86
C THR A 118 4.56 16.79 8.72
N THR A 119 3.75 17.25 7.76
CA THR A 119 3.44 18.69 7.63
C THR A 119 2.67 19.24 8.84
N GLN A 120 1.94 18.39 9.55
CA GLN A 120 1.08 18.79 10.68
C GLN A 120 1.83 18.87 12.01
N ASP A 121 3.05 18.33 12.07
CA ASP A 121 3.91 18.42 13.25
C ASP A 121 4.43 19.85 13.41
N LYS A 122 3.90 20.56 14.41
CA LYS A 122 4.16 21.99 14.66
C LYS A 122 5.31 22.24 15.64
N SER A 123 5.85 21.20 16.28
CA SER A 123 6.88 21.35 17.30
C SER A 123 8.28 21.38 16.67
N PRO A 124 9.04 22.47 16.82
CA PRO A 124 10.42 22.55 16.35
C PRO A 124 11.40 21.74 17.20
N LEU A 125 10.94 21.10 18.30
CA LEU A 125 11.75 20.43 19.31
C LEU A 125 11.82 18.91 19.15
N PHE A 126 11.07 18.30 18.23
CA PHE A 126 11.25 16.89 17.95
C PHE A 126 12.52 16.72 17.10
N THR A 127 13.51 16.03 17.66
CA THR A 127 14.56 15.42 16.84
C THR A 127 13.84 14.53 15.84
N THR A 128 13.90 14.87 14.55
CA THR A 128 13.20 14.08 13.52
C THR A 128 13.70 12.64 13.60
N GLN A 129 12.91 11.75 14.19
CA GLN A 129 13.30 10.36 14.44
C GLN A 129 13.20 9.54 13.14
N LEU A 130 13.92 9.97 12.10
CA LEU A 130 13.91 9.34 10.78
C LEU A 130 14.35 7.88 10.86
N TRP A 131 15.19 7.53 11.84
CA TRP A 131 15.63 6.17 12.11
C TRP A 131 14.52 5.23 12.60
N GLU A 132 13.38 5.76 13.07
CA GLU A 132 12.21 4.95 13.47
C GLU A 132 11.37 4.52 12.25
N ARG A 133 11.54 5.17 11.09
CA ARG A 133 10.69 4.91 9.91
C ARG A 133 10.78 3.48 9.39
N PRO A 134 11.96 2.83 9.32
CA PRO A 134 12.02 1.41 9.00
C PRO A 134 11.20 0.54 9.96
N GLN A 135 11.21 0.85 11.27
CA GLN A 135 10.40 0.13 12.26
C GLN A 135 8.90 0.38 12.06
N ASP A 136 8.51 1.61 11.73
CA ASP A 136 7.12 1.92 11.36
C ASP A 136 6.70 1.11 10.13
N LEU A 137 7.55 0.98 9.11
CA LEU A 137 7.27 0.17 7.92
C LEU A 137 7.12 -1.31 8.25
N SER A 138 7.99 -1.87 9.09
CA SER A 138 7.86 -3.25 9.57
C SER A 138 6.52 -3.47 10.28
N ARG A 139 6.10 -2.55 11.16
CA ARG A 139 4.79 -2.64 11.84
C ARG A 139 3.61 -2.64 10.86
N VAL A 140 3.70 -1.87 9.77
CA VAL A 140 2.67 -1.90 8.71
C VAL A 140 2.67 -3.25 7.99
N ILE A 141 3.85 -3.79 7.66
CA ILE A 141 3.96 -5.10 7.01
C ILE A 141 3.36 -6.19 7.90
N ASP A 142 3.77 -6.25 9.16
CA ASP A 142 3.28 -7.22 10.13
C ASP A 142 1.75 -7.12 10.27
N PHE A 143 1.22 -5.91 10.43
CA PHE A 143 -0.23 -5.69 10.52
C PHE A 143 -0.99 -6.22 9.29
N ILE A 144 -0.52 -5.92 8.07
CA ILE A 144 -1.19 -6.37 6.85
C ILE A 144 -1.09 -7.89 6.69
N LEU A 145 0.00 -8.51 7.12
CA LEU A 145 0.20 -9.96 7.04
C LEU A 145 -0.59 -10.75 8.10
N ASP A 146 -1.01 -10.10 9.18
CA ASP A 146 -1.85 -10.70 10.22
C ASP A 146 -3.35 -10.46 9.99
N GLU A 147 -3.72 -9.54 9.09
CA GLU A 147 -5.10 -9.18 8.79
C GLU A 147 -5.72 -10.13 7.74
N SER A 148 -6.76 -10.87 8.13
CA SER A 148 -7.39 -11.90 7.29
C SER A 148 -7.89 -11.36 5.96
N ASP A 149 -8.34 -10.11 5.95
CA ASP A 149 -8.86 -9.40 4.78
C ASP A 149 -7.85 -9.27 3.62
N PHE A 150 -6.55 -9.45 3.88
CA PHE A 150 -5.49 -9.32 2.87
C PHE A 150 -4.62 -10.58 2.67
N THR A 151 -4.86 -11.65 3.44
CA THR A 151 -3.94 -12.81 3.50
C THR A 151 -4.54 -14.15 3.10
N GLU A 152 -5.87 -14.27 3.04
CA GLU A 152 -6.56 -15.52 2.67
C GLU A 152 -6.65 -15.73 1.15
#